data_AF-A0A1S9AG98-F1
#
_entry.id   AF-A0A1S9AG98-F1
#
_cell.length_a   1.000
_cell.length_b   1.000
_cell.length_c   1.000
_cell.angle_alpha   90.00
_cell.angle_beta   90.00
_cell.angle_gamma   90.00
#
_symmetry.space_group_name_H-M   'P 1'
#
loop_
_entity.id
_entity.type
_entity.pdbx_description
1 polymer ?
#
loop_
_entity_poly.entity_id
_entity_poly.type
_entity_poly.pdbx_seq_one_letter_code
_entity_poly.pdbx_strand_id
1 'polypeptide(L)'
;MSNQQRNMHLEAARYLLFLGDVTEPGYAKTAFGLRDWATDRCLGELRLEGATVSTGLSTLSPEEAAARGATALVIGVAAPGGGIPIHWVPALVAALEAGLDIVSGMHVSLSDIGALVVTAARTGGRLINVRIPPSDIPIASGLRRSGRRILTVGTDCALGKKYAALAISRGLQQRGIDAEFRATGQTGIMLSGSGIPIDAVVSDFVAGAAELLSPAANPDHIDVIEGQGSLFHPAYAGVSLGLLHGSQPDMFIVCHAPQRQHLLGFPTIPVPSLEAVIAQTTVLGRVTNPAIRCVGIALNTGGMSQEAADAEITALAARLPFPVSDPLRGGPSFERLLDACVA
;
A
#
# COMPACT_ATOMS: atom_id res chain seq x y z
N MET A 1 14.25 -11.44 14.19
CA MET A 1 12.89 -11.34 14.75
C MET A 1 11.94 -12.14 13.89
N SER A 2 10.96 -12.82 14.48
CA SER A 2 9.86 -13.42 13.70
C SER A 2 9.01 -12.31 13.06
N ASN A 3 8.25 -12.62 12.00
CA ASN A 3 7.34 -11.65 11.37
C ASN A 3 6.33 -11.07 12.35
N GLN A 4 5.84 -11.89 13.28
CA GLN A 4 4.85 -11.49 14.27
C GLN A 4 5.39 -10.42 15.24
N GLN A 5 6.67 -10.51 15.65
CA GLN A 5 7.32 -9.50 16.49
C GLN A 5 7.59 -8.19 15.75
N ARG A 6 7.87 -8.25 14.44
CA ARG A 6 8.01 -7.05 13.59
C ARG A 6 6.66 -6.34 13.43
N ASN A 7 5.59 -7.11 13.26
CA ASN A 7 4.26 -6.53 13.01
C ASN A 7 3.70 -5.79 14.22
N MET A 8 3.76 -6.40 15.42
CA MET A 8 3.30 -5.75 16.66
C MET A 8 4.05 -4.44 16.98
N HIS A 9 5.32 -4.35 16.60
CA HIS A 9 6.10 -3.14 16.82
C HIS A 9 5.68 -2.01 15.86
N LEU A 10 5.34 -2.33 14.61
CA LEU A 10 4.91 -1.35 13.64
C LEU A 10 3.48 -0.86 13.86
N GLU A 11 2.60 -1.58 14.57
CA GLU A 11 1.23 -1.11 14.86
C GLU A 11 1.20 0.03 15.90
N ALA A 12 2.02 -0.07 16.95
CA ALA A 12 2.05 0.92 18.04
C ALA A 12 3.04 2.08 17.81
N ALA A 13 3.85 2.01 16.75
CA ALA A 13 4.94 2.95 16.54
C ALA A 13 4.46 4.37 16.20
N ARG A 14 5.17 5.36 16.76
CA ARG A 14 5.05 6.78 16.43
C ARG A 14 6.30 7.23 15.68
N TYR A 15 6.12 7.98 14.61
CA TYR A 15 7.10 8.14 13.55
C TYR A 15 7.67 9.55 13.46
N LEU A 16 8.98 9.63 13.28
CA LEU A 16 9.66 10.72 12.59
C LEU A 16 9.80 10.35 11.11
N LEU A 17 9.20 11.13 10.21
CA LEU A 17 9.28 10.86 8.77
C LEU A 17 10.57 11.44 8.19
N PHE A 18 11.48 10.58 7.75
CA PHE A 18 12.71 11.01 7.11
C PHE A 18 12.52 11.18 5.60
N LEU A 19 12.79 12.39 5.10
CA LEU A 19 12.62 12.78 3.70
C LEU A 19 13.94 12.88 2.94
N GLY A 20 15.08 12.68 3.61
CA GLY A 20 16.38 12.84 3.00
C GLY A 20 16.55 14.22 2.38
N ASP A 21 17.19 14.27 1.22
CA ASP A 21 17.41 15.45 0.36
C ASP A 21 16.50 15.47 -0.88
N VAL A 22 15.36 14.78 -0.83
CA VAL A 22 14.48 14.64 -2.00
C VAL A 22 13.87 15.97 -2.44
N THR A 23 13.90 16.21 -3.75
CA THR A 23 13.34 17.41 -4.38
C THR A 23 12.10 17.15 -5.23
N GLU A 24 11.82 15.89 -5.58
CA GLU A 24 10.65 15.50 -6.37
C GLU A 24 9.60 14.82 -5.49
N PRO A 25 8.36 15.36 -5.38
CA PRO A 25 7.29 14.78 -4.58
C PRO A 25 6.96 13.32 -4.94
N GLY A 26 7.21 12.93 -6.20
CA GLY A 26 7.00 11.56 -6.69
C GLY A 26 7.78 10.49 -5.93
N TYR A 27 8.90 10.85 -5.28
CA TYR A 27 9.71 9.94 -4.47
C TYR A 27 9.28 9.87 -3.00
N ALA A 28 8.45 10.80 -2.51
CA ALA A 28 7.99 10.87 -1.12
C ALA A 28 6.61 10.22 -0.89
N LYS A 29 6.16 9.35 -1.80
CA LYS A 29 4.85 8.67 -1.73
C LYS A 29 4.63 7.90 -0.43
N THR A 30 5.70 7.34 0.16
CA THR A 30 5.61 6.64 1.45
C THR A 30 5.33 7.64 2.58
N ALA A 31 6.08 8.74 2.65
CA ALA A 31 5.87 9.80 3.63
C ALA A 31 4.48 10.43 3.51
N PHE A 32 4.03 10.76 2.30
CA PHE A 32 2.68 11.27 2.08
C PHE A 32 1.62 10.25 2.48
N GLY A 33 1.82 8.98 2.12
CA GLY A 33 0.92 7.91 2.56
C GLY A 33 0.78 7.81 4.07
N LEU A 34 1.90 7.85 4.81
CA LEU A 34 1.91 7.83 6.26
C LEU A 34 1.25 9.07 6.86
N ARG A 35 1.56 10.26 6.33
CA ARG A 35 0.89 11.50 6.75
C ARG A 35 -0.62 11.42 6.53
N ASP A 36 -1.08 11.00 5.36
CA ASP A 36 -2.49 11.05 4.98
C ASP A 36 -3.34 10.01 5.73
N TRP A 37 -2.76 8.85 6.03
CA TRP A 37 -3.50 7.71 6.57
C TRP A 37 -3.14 7.36 8.02
N ALA A 38 -2.01 7.84 8.55
CA ALA A 38 -1.55 7.59 9.90
C ALA A 38 -1.05 8.90 10.54
N THR A 39 -1.78 10.00 10.34
CA THR A 39 -1.40 11.36 10.80
C THR A 39 -1.14 11.40 12.30
N ASP A 40 -1.98 10.72 13.09
CA ASP A 40 -1.90 10.59 14.54
C ASP A 40 -0.61 9.90 15.03
N ARG A 41 0.04 9.17 14.12
CA ARG A 41 1.30 8.46 14.34
C ARG A 41 2.49 9.25 13.81
N CYS A 42 2.31 10.26 12.96
CA CYS A 42 3.40 11.04 12.38
C CYS A 42 3.66 12.31 13.20
N LEU A 43 4.74 12.31 13.98
CA LEU A 43 5.05 13.40 14.93
C LEU A 43 5.80 14.59 14.31
N GLY A 44 6.50 14.35 13.21
CA GLY A 44 7.29 15.36 12.53
C GLY A 44 7.98 14.80 11.29
N GLU A 45 8.75 15.67 10.65
CA GLU A 45 9.60 15.34 9.52
C GLU A 45 11.06 15.73 9.76
N LEU A 46 11.97 14.96 9.18
CA LEU A 46 13.40 15.27 9.13
C LEU A 46 13.83 15.35 7.67
N ARG A 47 14.40 16.50 7.30
CA ARG A 47 14.91 16.81 5.97
C ARG A 47 16.41 17.09 6.07
N LEU A 48 17.15 16.65 5.06
CA LEU A 48 18.56 17.01 4.89
C LEU A 48 18.69 18.29 4.06
N GLU A 49 19.90 18.84 4.07
CA GLU A 49 20.25 19.99 3.23
C GLU A 49 19.91 19.71 1.75
N GLY A 50 19.30 20.68 1.08
CA GLY A 50 18.87 20.57 -0.32
C GLY A 50 17.47 19.98 -0.54
N ALA A 51 16.82 19.42 0.49
CA ALA A 51 15.45 18.92 0.36
C ALA A 51 14.45 20.06 0.08
N THR A 52 13.65 19.92 -0.98
CA THR A 52 12.53 20.83 -1.27
C THR A 52 11.16 20.21 -0.99
N VAL A 53 11.09 18.89 -0.84
CA VAL A 53 9.85 18.19 -0.49
C VAL A 53 9.60 18.27 1.01
N SER A 54 8.36 18.59 1.38
CA SER A 54 7.87 18.56 2.77
C SER A 54 6.51 17.86 2.82
N THR A 55 6.25 17.15 3.91
CA THR A 55 4.93 16.60 4.24
C THR A 55 4.01 17.66 4.85
N GLY A 56 4.55 18.80 5.29
CA GLY A 56 3.84 19.84 6.03
C GLY A 56 3.82 19.62 7.54
N LEU A 57 4.47 18.57 8.04
CA LEU A 57 4.62 18.32 9.47
C LEU A 57 5.71 19.22 10.08
N SER A 58 5.74 19.33 11.41
CA SER A 58 6.81 20.05 12.11
C SER A 58 8.17 19.43 11.80
N THR A 59 9.15 20.26 11.47
CA THR A 59 10.55 19.80 11.34
C THR A 59 11.11 19.51 12.73
N LEU A 60 11.64 18.30 12.93
CA LEU A 60 12.19 17.85 14.21
C LEU A 60 13.55 17.18 14.03
N SER A 61 14.46 17.39 14.98
CA SER A 61 15.62 16.50 15.14
C SER A 61 15.18 15.12 15.67
N PRO A 62 16.02 14.08 15.55
CA PRO A 62 15.71 12.79 16.16
C PRO A 62 15.50 12.85 17.68
N GLU A 63 16.29 13.66 18.40
CA GLU A 63 16.15 13.86 19.85
C GLU A 63 14.83 14.54 20.21
N GLU A 64 14.44 15.58 19.46
CA GLU A 64 13.17 16.27 19.65
C GLU A 64 11.98 15.33 19.38
N ALA A 65 12.08 14.51 18.34
CA ALA A 65 11.06 13.53 18.01
C ALA A 65 10.94 12.46 19.12
N ALA A 66 12.07 11.93 19.60
CA ALA A 66 12.11 10.96 20.71
C ALA A 66 11.50 11.57 21.99
N ALA A 67 11.84 12.83 22.32
CA ALA A 67 11.26 13.54 23.46
C ALA A 67 9.73 13.74 23.34
N ARG A 68 9.20 13.77 22.11
CA ARG A 68 7.76 13.80 21.81
C ARG A 68 7.12 12.41 21.72
N GLY A 69 7.87 11.36 22.05
CA GLY A 69 7.41 9.97 22.07
C GLY A 69 7.48 9.27 20.72
N ALA A 70 8.28 9.76 19.76
CA ALA A 70 8.61 8.95 18.58
C ALA A 70 9.38 7.71 19.01
N THR A 71 9.05 6.57 18.42
CA THR A 71 9.71 5.30 18.67
C THR A 71 10.52 4.82 17.47
N ALA A 72 10.28 5.42 16.30
CA ALA A 72 10.96 5.06 15.07
C ALA A 72 11.13 6.26 14.13
N LEU A 73 12.22 6.23 13.38
CA LEU A 73 12.41 7.02 12.16
C LEU A 73 12.06 6.14 10.96
N VAL A 74 11.14 6.61 10.12
CA VAL A 74 10.73 5.92 8.89
C VAL A 74 11.34 6.61 7.68
N ILE A 75 12.08 5.87 6.87
CA ILE A 75 12.55 6.36 5.56
C ILE A 75 11.33 6.47 4.64
N GLY A 76 10.78 7.68 4.53
CA GLY A 76 9.53 7.98 3.83
C GLY A 76 9.71 8.28 2.34
N VAL A 77 10.93 8.13 1.83
CA VAL A 77 11.33 8.49 0.47
C VAL A 77 12.06 7.34 -0.23
N ALA A 78 12.02 7.36 -1.56
CA ALA A 78 12.90 6.56 -2.39
C ALA A 78 14.02 7.43 -2.99
N ALA A 79 15.27 7.02 -2.85
CA ALA A 79 16.37 7.66 -3.57
C ALA A 79 16.44 7.14 -5.03
N PRO A 80 16.89 7.97 -5.99
CA PRO A 80 17.25 7.50 -7.32
C PRO A 80 18.20 6.30 -7.25
N GLY A 81 17.90 5.22 -7.99
CA GLY A 81 18.69 3.98 -7.96
C GLY A 81 18.33 3.00 -6.82
N GLY A 82 17.43 3.36 -5.90
CA GLY A 82 16.82 2.43 -4.94
C GLY A 82 17.66 2.04 -3.71
N GLY A 83 18.88 2.58 -3.60
CA GLY A 83 19.76 2.41 -2.43
C GLY A 83 19.60 3.53 -1.40
N ILE A 84 20.27 3.38 -0.25
CA ILE A 84 20.36 4.44 0.77
C ILE A 84 21.64 5.23 0.49
N PRO A 85 21.56 6.53 0.13
CA PRO A 85 22.73 7.36 -0.10
C PRO A 85 23.64 7.43 1.13
N ILE A 86 24.96 7.40 0.92
CA ILE A 86 25.94 7.38 2.01
C ILE A 86 25.84 8.61 2.92
N HIS A 87 25.45 9.77 2.37
CA HIS A 87 25.28 11.01 3.13
C HIS A 87 24.02 11.01 4.01
N TRP A 88 23.08 10.07 3.83
CA TRP A 88 21.94 9.89 4.74
C TRP A 88 22.35 9.16 6.02
N VAL A 89 23.39 8.33 5.98
CA VAL A 89 23.80 7.44 7.08
C VAL A 89 24.03 8.20 8.40
N PRO A 90 24.69 9.37 8.44
CA PRO A 90 24.86 10.13 9.69
C PRO A 90 23.53 10.48 10.38
N ALA A 91 22.51 10.89 9.63
CA ALA A 91 21.19 11.22 10.19
C ALA A 91 20.47 9.96 10.72
N LEU A 92 20.63 8.83 10.04
CA LEU A 92 20.07 7.55 10.48
C LEU A 92 20.79 7.03 11.75
N VAL A 93 22.10 7.24 11.86
CA VAL A 93 22.87 6.94 13.08
C VAL A 93 22.40 7.82 14.23
N ALA A 94 22.24 9.14 14.02
CA ALA A 94 21.73 10.05 15.05
C ALA A 94 20.33 9.62 15.56
N ALA A 95 19.48 9.11 14.68
CA ALA A 95 18.18 8.58 15.09
C ALA A 95 18.29 7.33 15.98
N LEU A 96 19.18 6.39 15.68
CA LEU A 96 19.44 5.24 16.56
C LEU A 96 20.02 5.67 17.92
N GLU A 97 20.87 6.71 17.93
CA GLU A 97 21.44 7.28 19.16
C GLU A 97 20.41 7.99 20.03
N ALA A 98 19.42 8.63 19.39
CA ALA A 98 18.25 9.20 20.06
C ALA A 98 17.24 8.15 20.54
N GLY A 99 17.49 6.85 20.29
CA GLY A 99 16.63 5.74 20.72
C GLY A 99 15.49 5.42 19.75
N LEU A 100 15.56 5.87 18.49
CA LEU A 100 14.57 5.58 17.46
C LEU A 100 14.99 4.33 16.66
N ASP A 101 14.07 3.40 16.48
CA ASP A 101 14.23 2.30 15.51
C ASP A 101 14.23 2.85 14.07
N ILE A 102 14.93 2.19 13.14
CA ILE A 102 14.96 2.61 11.73
C ILE A 102 14.09 1.68 10.91
N VAL A 103 13.08 2.24 10.23
CA VAL A 103 12.16 1.51 9.36
C VAL A 103 12.41 1.90 7.90
N SER A 104 12.66 0.92 7.04
CA SER A 104 12.96 1.13 5.63
C SER A 104 12.19 0.15 4.74
N GLY A 105 11.64 0.67 3.64
CA GLY A 105 11.11 -0.11 2.53
C GLY A 105 11.98 -0.08 1.28
N MET A 106 13.23 0.39 1.41
CA MET A 106 14.20 0.45 0.32
C MET A 106 14.59 -0.95 -0.18
N HIS A 107 15.19 -1.03 -1.37
CA HIS A 107 15.73 -2.29 -1.89
C HIS A 107 16.98 -2.74 -1.13
N VAL A 108 17.83 -1.79 -0.73
CA VAL A 108 19.03 -2.08 0.07
C VAL A 108 18.62 -2.34 1.51
N SER A 109 19.11 -3.44 2.07
CA SER A 109 18.88 -3.78 3.47
C SER A 109 19.63 -2.82 4.37
N LEU A 110 18.97 -2.33 5.43
CA LEU A 110 19.62 -1.58 6.51
C LEU A 110 20.77 -2.37 7.15
N SER A 111 20.70 -3.70 7.11
CA SER A 111 21.72 -4.59 7.68
C SER A 111 23.00 -4.66 6.83
N ASP A 112 22.97 -4.16 5.60
CA ASP A 112 24.16 -4.09 4.73
C ASP A 112 25.00 -2.82 5.02
N ILE A 113 24.48 -1.90 5.84
CA ILE A 113 25.13 -0.64 6.19
C ILE A 113 25.83 -0.80 7.55
N GLY A 114 27.14 -1.06 7.51
CA GLY A 114 27.94 -1.38 8.72
C GLY A 114 27.79 -0.38 9.86
N ALA A 115 27.74 0.93 9.57
CA ALA A 115 27.55 1.97 10.58
C ALA A 115 26.21 1.85 11.33
N LEU A 116 25.13 1.46 10.63
CA LEU A 116 23.83 1.25 11.25
C LEU A 116 23.82 -0.01 12.11
N VAL A 117 24.44 -1.10 11.64
CA VAL A 117 24.54 -2.35 12.39
C VAL A 117 25.29 -2.15 13.71
N VAL A 118 26.46 -1.49 13.64
CA VAL A 118 27.28 -1.20 14.83
C VAL A 118 26.51 -0.31 15.82
N THR A 119 25.82 0.73 15.32
CA THR A 119 25.05 1.65 16.16
C THR A 119 23.85 0.96 16.80
N ALA A 120 23.08 0.21 16.02
CA ALA A 120 21.93 -0.56 16.51
C ALA A 120 22.32 -1.56 17.61
N ALA A 121 23.45 -2.27 17.44
CA ALA A 121 23.97 -3.18 18.46
C ALA A 121 24.36 -2.45 19.76
N ARG A 122 24.88 -1.23 19.66
CA ARG A 122 25.28 -0.41 20.82
C ARG A 122 24.09 0.22 21.54
N THR A 123 23.10 0.72 20.81
CA THR A 123 21.95 1.46 21.39
C THR A 123 20.77 0.55 21.74
N GLY A 124 20.77 -0.69 21.22
CA GLY A 124 19.62 -1.60 21.30
C GLY A 124 18.51 -1.29 20.30
N GLY A 125 18.71 -0.30 19.41
CA GLY A 125 17.77 0.05 18.35
C GLY A 125 17.64 -1.04 17.29
N ARG A 126 16.50 -1.06 16.60
CA ARG A 126 16.16 -2.07 15.60
C ARG A 126 16.30 -1.52 14.19
N LEU A 127 16.75 -2.38 13.28
CA LEU A 127 16.78 -2.13 11.84
C LEU A 127 15.67 -2.96 11.18
N ILE A 128 14.61 -2.30 10.74
CA ILE A 128 13.38 -2.93 10.27
C ILE A 128 13.25 -2.75 8.76
N ASN A 129 13.54 -3.82 8.02
CA ASN A 129 13.33 -3.87 6.58
C ASN A 129 11.94 -4.42 6.26
N VAL A 130 11.00 -3.56 5.84
CA VAL A 130 9.60 -3.97 5.53
C VAL A 130 9.46 -4.70 4.20
N ARG A 131 10.51 -4.68 3.37
CA ARG A 131 10.54 -5.30 2.05
C ARG A 131 11.08 -6.74 2.05
N ILE A 132 11.44 -7.27 3.21
CA ILE A 132 11.87 -8.67 3.33
C ILE A 132 10.62 -9.52 3.59
N PRO A 133 10.21 -10.39 2.64
CA PRO A 133 9.07 -11.27 2.84
C PRO A 133 9.37 -12.34 3.91
N PRO A 134 8.34 -13.03 4.43
CA PRO A 134 8.51 -14.26 5.21
C PRO A 134 9.40 -15.28 4.49
N SER A 135 10.25 -16.00 5.24
CA SER A 135 11.14 -17.03 4.66
C SER A 135 10.44 -18.35 4.36
N ASP A 136 9.28 -18.58 4.96
CA ASP A 136 8.52 -19.83 4.99
C ASP A 136 7.19 -19.72 4.22
N ILE A 137 7.17 -18.95 3.12
CA ILE A 137 6.00 -18.86 2.26
C ILE A 137 5.80 -20.19 1.52
N PRO A 138 4.65 -20.88 1.69
CA PRO A 138 4.39 -22.11 0.98
C PRO A 138 4.04 -21.83 -0.48
N ILE A 139 4.06 -22.88 -1.31
CA ILE A 139 3.34 -22.83 -2.59
C ILE A 139 1.83 -22.75 -2.29
N ALA A 140 1.08 -21.99 -3.09
CA ALA A 140 -0.37 -21.88 -2.92
C ALA A 140 -1.05 -23.25 -2.99
N SER A 141 -1.95 -23.50 -2.04
CA SER A 141 -2.75 -24.72 -1.99
C SER A 141 -3.91 -24.70 -2.99
N GLY A 142 -4.40 -23.51 -3.36
CA GLY A 142 -5.60 -23.34 -4.15
C GLY A 142 -6.89 -23.67 -3.39
N LEU A 143 -6.81 -24.05 -2.11
CA LEU A 143 -7.98 -24.41 -1.32
C LEU A 143 -8.78 -23.17 -0.93
N ARG A 144 -10.10 -23.23 -1.13
CA ARG A 144 -11.03 -22.18 -0.68
C ARG A 144 -10.98 -22.04 0.84
N ARG A 145 -11.09 -20.80 1.31
CA ARG A 145 -11.01 -20.42 2.72
C ARG A 145 -12.25 -19.62 3.11
N SER A 146 -12.73 -19.79 4.34
CA SER A 146 -13.83 -19.00 4.90
C SER A 146 -13.45 -17.51 5.05
N GLY A 147 -14.45 -16.66 5.25
CA GLY A 147 -14.33 -15.21 5.15
C GLY A 147 -14.42 -14.72 3.70
N ARG A 148 -14.88 -13.48 3.54
CA ARG A 148 -15.02 -12.81 2.24
C ARG A 148 -13.77 -12.00 1.92
N ARG A 149 -13.48 -11.85 0.63
CA ARG A 149 -12.27 -11.14 0.17
C ARG A 149 -12.61 -10.16 -0.96
N ILE A 150 -12.22 -8.90 -0.78
CA ILE A 150 -12.31 -7.84 -1.78
C ILE A 150 -10.89 -7.52 -2.26
N LEU A 151 -10.62 -7.67 -3.56
CA LEU A 151 -9.35 -7.25 -4.16
C LEU A 151 -9.52 -5.94 -4.94
N THR A 152 -8.70 -4.95 -4.63
CA THR A 152 -8.57 -3.79 -5.54
C THR A 152 -7.69 -4.19 -6.73
N VAL A 153 -8.18 -3.97 -7.95
CA VAL A 153 -7.41 -4.14 -9.19
C VAL A 153 -7.31 -2.80 -9.91
N GLY A 154 -6.65 -2.70 -11.06
CA GLY A 154 -6.66 -1.41 -11.76
C GLY A 154 -6.14 -1.44 -13.18
N THR A 155 -6.43 -0.35 -13.89
CA THR A 155 -5.99 -0.15 -15.28
C THR A 155 -4.47 0.02 -15.41
N ASP A 156 -3.79 0.41 -14.33
CA ASP A 156 -2.35 0.67 -14.30
C ASP A 156 -1.80 0.66 -12.84
N CYS A 157 -0.49 0.88 -12.69
CA CYS A 157 0.22 1.07 -11.43
C CYS A 157 0.01 2.46 -10.83
N ALA A 158 0.27 2.63 -9.52
CA ALA A 158 0.28 3.94 -8.85
C ALA A 158 -0.90 4.88 -9.20
N LEU A 159 -2.13 4.32 -9.19
CA LEU A 159 -3.36 5.06 -9.50
C LEU A 159 -4.37 5.09 -8.35
N GLY A 160 -4.02 4.59 -7.17
CA GLY A 160 -4.88 4.67 -5.98
C GLY A 160 -5.43 3.36 -5.42
N LYS A 161 -4.99 2.17 -5.90
CA LYS A 161 -5.46 0.87 -5.38
C LYS A 161 -5.36 0.75 -3.85
N LYS A 162 -4.20 1.08 -3.28
CA LYS A 162 -3.99 1.15 -1.83
C LYS A 162 -4.97 2.10 -1.13
N TYR A 163 -5.14 3.31 -1.66
CA TYR A 163 -5.99 4.34 -1.05
C TYR A 163 -7.47 3.93 -1.13
N ALA A 164 -7.90 3.31 -2.23
CA ALA A 164 -9.24 2.74 -2.34
C ALA A 164 -9.45 1.62 -1.31
N ALA A 165 -8.51 0.67 -1.19
CA ALA A 165 -8.61 -0.42 -0.22
C ALA A 165 -8.64 0.09 1.24
N LEU A 166 -7.84 1.10 1.58
CA LEU A 166 -7.87 1.75 2.89
C LEU A 166 -9.19 2.51 3.14
N ALA A 167 -9.70 3.24 2.15
CA ALA A 167 -10.98 3.94 2.26
C ALA A 167 -12.13 2.95 2.48
N ILE A 168 -12.17 1.88 1.68
CA ILE A 168 -13.21 0.85 1.74
C ILE A 168 -13.18 0.12 3.08
N SER A 169 -12.02 -0.36 3.53
CA SER A 169 -11.89 -1.03 4.83
C SER A 169 -12.37 -0.12 5.98
N ARG A 170 -11.94 1.16 6.01
CA ARG A 170 -12.42 2.13 7.01
C ARG A 170 -13.92 2.38 6.93
N GLY A 171 -14.46 2.55 5.72
CA GLY A 171 -15.89 2.76 5.52
C GLY A 171 -16.74 1.58 5.99
N LEU A 172 -16.27 0.35 5.73
CA LEU A 172 -16.90 -0.88 6.23
C LEU A 172 -16.83 -0.96 7.77
N GLN A 173 -15.67 -0.69 8.36
CA GLN A 173 -15.49 -0.67 9.82
C GLN A 173 -16.39 0.38 10.50
N GLN A 174 -16.53 1.57 9.91
CA GLN A 174 -17.42 2.63 10.40
C GLN A 174 -18.90 2.21 10.38
N ARG A 175 -19.27 1.24 9.53
CA ARG A 175 -20.60 0.62 9.48
C ARG A 175 -20.74 -0.60 10.42
N GLY A 176 -19.74 -0.86 11.27
CA GLY A 176 -19.73 -1.99 12.19
C GLY A 176 -19.45 -3.34 11.52
N ILE A 177 -18.97 -3.35 10.28
CA ILE A 177 -18.57 -4.59 9.59
C ILE A 177 -17.16 -4.97 10.04
N ASP A 178 -16.98 -6.25 10.37
CA ASP A 178 -15.66 -6.81 10.62
C ASP A 178 -14.88 -6.89 9.29
N ALA A 179 -14.07 -5.86 9.05
CA ALA A 179 -13.27 -5.74 7.83
C ALA A 179 -11.83 -5.36 8.17
N GLU A 180 -10.87 -5.94 7.46
CA GLU A 180 -9.44 -5.70 7.69
C GLU A 180 -8.72 -5.35 6.38
N PHE A 181 -7.88 -4.31 6.42
CA PHE A 181 -7.01 -3.97 5.29
C PHE A 181 -5.80 -4.91 5.25
N ARG A 182 -5.62 -5.61 4.13
CA ARG A 182 -4.48 -6.52 3.92
C ARG A 182 -3.44 -5.87 3.01
N ALA A 183 -2.32 -5.46 3.61
CA ALA A 183 -1.25 -4.77 2.90
C ALA A 183 -0.39 -5.71 2.05
N THR A 184 -0.09 -5.29 0.84
CA THR A 184 0.72 -6.03 -0.14
C THR A 184 1.97 -5.27 -0.59
N GLY A 185 2.08 -3.98 -0.23
CA GLY A 185 3.24 -3.15 -0.53
C GLY A 185 3.84 -2.53 0.73
N GLN A 186 5.10 -2.08 0.62
CA GLN A 186 5.85 -1.46 1.71
C GLN A 186 5.08 -0.36 2.47
N THR A 187 4.46 0.58 1.75
CA THR A 187 3.72 1.67 2.41
C THR A 187 2.46 1.17 3.09
N GLY A 188 1.79 0.16 2.52
CA GLY A 188 0.65 -0.49 3.16
C GLY A 188 1.06 -1.13 4.49
N ILE A 189 2.18 -1.87 4.48
CA ILE A 189 2.70 -2.57 5.67
C ILE A 189 3.09 -1.57 6.77
N MET A 190 3.70 -0.44 6.42
CA MET A 190 4.00 0.60 7.39
C MET A 190 2.73 1.25 7.98
N LEU A 191 1.63 1.29 7.21
CA LEU A 191 0.36 1.86 7.66
C LEU A 191 -0.42 0.90 8.57
N SER A 192 -0.58 -0.36 8.16
CA SER A 192 -1.31 -1.39 8.92
C SER A 192 -0.49 -2.02 10.03
N GLY A 193 0.84 -1.89 9.97
CA GLY A 193 1.76 -2.62 10.83
C GLY A 193 1.94 -4.10 10.47
N SER A 194 1.18 -4.64 9.52
CA SER A 194 1.28 -6.03 9.08
C SER A 194 1.02 -6.19 7.59
N GLY A 195 1.59 -7.21 6.97
CA GLY A 195 1.36 -7.55 5.57
C GLY A 195 2.54 -8.27 4.93
N ILE A 196 2.52 -8.41 3.60
CA ILE A 196 3.59 -9.09 2.86
C ILE A 196 3.98 -8.24 1.65
N PRO A 197 5.27 -7.87 1.47
CA PRO A 197 5.74 -7.11 0.32
C PRO A 197 5.76 -8.01 -0.91
N ILE A 198 4.61 -8.12 -1.58
CA ILE A 198 4.36 -9.16 -2.58
C ILE A 198 5.26 -9.02 -3.82
N ASP A 199 5.77 -7.81 -4.08
CA ASP A 199 6.71 -7.51 -5.16
C ASP A 199 8.13 -8.05 -4.91
N ALA A 200 8.45 -8.38 -3.66
CA ALA A 200 9.72 -8.95 -3.24
C ALA A 200 9.64 -10.48 -3.03
N VAL A 201 8.46 -11.08 -3.23
CA VAL A 201 8.25 -12.52 -3.13
C VAL A 201 8.72 -13.18 -4.43
N VAL A 202 9.51 -14.26 -4.31
CA VAL A 202 9.93 -15.08 -5.45
C VAL A 202 8.68 -15.63 -6.16
N SER A 203 8.71 -15.64 -7.50
CA SER A 203 7.54 -15.92 -8.37
C SER A 203 6.72 -17.14 -7.94
N ASP A 204 7.38 -18.24 -7.59
CA ASP A 204 6.76 -19.52 -7.24
C ASP A 204 5.88 -19.44 -5.98
N PHE A 205 6.11 -18.43 -5.14
CA PHE A 205 5.46 -18.27 -3.84
C PHE A 205 4.50 -17.08 -3.78
N VAL A 206 4.34 -16.29 -4.87
CA VAL A 206 3.47 -15.10 -4.87
C VAL A 206 2.02 -15.45 -4.49
N ALA A 207 1.48 -16.51 -5.09
CA ALA A 207 0.13 -16.95 -4.75
C ALA A 207 0.04 -17.46 -3.30
N GLY A 208 1.04 -18.20 -2.81
CA GLY A 208 1.06 -18.69 -1.44
C GLY A 208 1.19 -17.57 -0.40
N ALA A 209 1.94 -16.52 -0.72
CA ALA A 209 1.99 -15.30 0.08
C ALA A 209 0.61 -14.63 0.16
N ALA A 210 -0.11 -14.55 -0.96
CA ALA A 210 -1.48 -14.01 -0.95
C ALA A 210 -2.48 -14.90 -0.17
N GLU A 211 -2.29 -16.23 -0.14
CA GLU A 211 -3.05 -17.13 0.73
C GLU A 211 -2.76 -16.86 2.21
N LEU A 212 -1.47 -16.76 2.59
CA LEU A 212 -1.05 -16.45 3.95
C LEU A 212 -1.55 -15.08 4.42
N LEU A 213 -1.56 -14.10 3.52
CA LEU A 213 -2.02 -12.74 3.79
C LEU A 213 -3.52 -12.67 4.07
N SER A 214 -4.32 -13.57 3.49
CA SER A 214 -5.79 -13.59 3.60
C SER A 214 -6.29 -14.95 4.10
N PRO A 215 -6.00 -15.29 5.38
CA PRO A 215 -6.27 -16.62 5.93
C PRO A 215 -7.78 -16.90 6.04
N ALA A 216 -8.13 -18.10 6.49
CA ALA A 216 -9.52 -18.41 6.82
C ALA A 216 -9.98 -17.53 8.01
N ALA A 217 -11.13 -16.89 7.86
CA ALA A 217 -11.73 -16.03 8.87
C ALA A 217 -13.21 -16.39 9.11
N ASN A 218 -13.89 -15.66 10.01
CA ASN A 218 -15.34 -15.76 10.16
C ASN A 218 -16.03 -15.52 8.80
N PRO A 219 -17.06 -16.27 8.40
CA PRO A 219 -17.79 -16.04 7.15
C PRO A 219 -18.23 -14.60 6.88
N ASP A 220 -18.53 -13.84 7.94
CA ASP A 220 -18.97 -12.44 7.83
C ASP A 220 -17.81 -11.45 7.72
N HIS A 221 -16.59 -11.86 8.07
CA HIS A 221 -15.36 -11.06 7.98
C HIS A 221 -15.01 -10.74 6.52
N ILE A 222 -14.49 -9.53 6.27
CA ILE A 222 -14.07 -9.08 4.94
C ILE A 222 -12.60 -8.64 4.96
N ASP A 223 -11.75 -9.38 4.26
CA ASP A 223 -10.41 -8.89 3.92
C ASP A 223 -10.49 -7.93 2.73
N VAL A 224 -10.01 -6.70 2.89
CA VAL A 224 -9.87 -5.71 1.81
C VAL A 224 -8.40 -5.64 1.41
N ILE A 225 -8.08 -6.28 0.29
CA ILE A 225 -6.71 -6.55 -0.14
C ILE A 225 -6.20 -5.42 -1.05
N GLU A 226 -5.05 -4.86 -0.68
CA GLU A 226 -4.32 -3.89 -1.47
C GLU A 226 -3.87 -4.51 -2.80
N GLY A 227 -4.29 -3.92 -3.92
CA GLY A 227 -3.88 -4.35 -5.24
C GLY A 227 -2.50 -3.89 -5.63
N GLN A 228 -1.74 -4.76 -6.29
CA GLN A 228 -0.45 -4.45 -6.91
C GLN A 228 -0.49 -4.60 -8.43
N GLY A 229 0.33 -3.81 -9.13
CA GLY A 229 0.49 -3.90 -10.59
C GLY A 229 -0.78 -3.62 -11.40
N SER A 230 -0.84 -4.17 -12.61
CA SER A 230 -2.05 -4.36 -13.40
C SER A 230 -1.86 -5.59 -14.30
N LEU A 231 -2.94 -6.33 -14.55
CA LEU A 231 -2.94 -7.46 -15.50
C LEU A 231 -2.56 -7.04 -16.94
N PHE A 232 -2.65 -5.74 -17.25
CA PHE A 232 -2.30 -5.17 -18.55
C PHE A 232 -0.91 -4.52 -18.57
N HIS A 233 -0.21 -4.49 -17.43
CA HIS A 233 1.10 -3.87 -17.34
C HIS A 233 2.22 -4.88 -17.66
N PRO A 234 3.02 -4.69 -18.73
CA PRO A 234 4.01 -5.67 -19.19
C PRO A 234 5.00 -6.12 -18.12
N ALA A 235 5.43 -5.21 -17.26
CA ALA A 235 6.40 -5.50 -16.21
C ALA A 235 5.82 -6.09 -14.92
N TYR A 236 4.51 -5.92 -14.65
CA TYR A 236 3.95 -6.15 -13.31
C TYR A 236 2.71 -7.07 -13.31
N ALA A 237 2.27 -7.57 -14.47
CA ALA A 237 1.13 -8.47 -14.58
C ALA A 237 1.29 -9.77 -13.78
N GLY A 238 2.51 -10.31 -13.69
CA GLY A 238 2.78 -11.52 -12.91
C GLY A 238 2.44 -11.39 -11.43
N VAL A 239 2.75 -10.23 -10.83
CA VAL A 239 2.39 -9.92 -9.44
C VAL A 239 0.87 -9.81 -9.28
N SER A 240 0.20 -9.09 -10.18
CA SER A 240 -1.27 -8.95 -10.15
C SER A 240 -1.99 -10.29 -10.26
N LEU A 241 -1.51 -11.18 -11.15
CA LEU A 241 -2.10 -12.48 -11.37
C LEU A 241 -1.88 -13.41 -10.17
N GLY A 242 -0.67 -13.47 -9.62
CA GLY A 242 -0.37 -14.26 -8.43
C GLY A 242 -1.18 -13.80 -7.22
N LEU A 243 -1.34 -12.48 -7.04
CA LEU A 243 -2.20 -11.92 -5.99
C LEU A 243 -3.68 -12.30 -6.20
N LEU A 244 -4.20 -12.20 -7.43
CA LEU A 244 -5.57 -12.59 -7.77
C LEU A 244 -5.84 -14.07 -7.48
N HIS A 245 -4.94 -14.97 -7.90
CA HIS A 245 -5.07 -16.41 -7.69
C HIS A 245 -4.92 -16.81 -6.23
N GLY A 246 -3.92 -16.28 -5.53
CA GLY A 246 -3.69 -16.62 -4.14
C GLY A 246 -4.74 -16.05 -3.20
N SER A 247 -5.20 -14.81 -3.43
CA SER A 247 -6.25 -14.21 -2.59
C SER A 247 -7.64 -14.78 -2.85
N GLN A 248 -7.92 -15.35 -4.02
CA GLN A 248 -9.24 -15.93 -4.35
C GLN A 248 -10.43 -15.00 -4.01
N PRO A 249 -10.40 -13.73 -4.47
CA PRO A 249 -11.35 -12.75 -4.03
C PRO A 249 -12.77 -13.11 -4.47
N ASP A 250 -13.76 -12.85 -3.62
CA ASP A 250 -15.18 -12.97 -3.96
C ASP A 250 -15.63 -11.77 -4.78
N MET A 251 -15.02 -10.61 -4.50
CA MET A 251 -15.35 -9.34 -5.12
C MET A 251 -14.07 -8.62 -5.52
N PHE A 252 -14.14 -7.85 -6.60
CA PHE A 252 -13.07 -6.92 -6.93
C PHE A 252 -13.61 -5.55 -7.32
N ILE A 253 -12.77 -4.54 -7.11
CA ILE A 253 -13.06 -3.15 -7.45
C ILE A 253 -11.98 -2.66 -8.41
N VAL A 254 -12.39 -2.09 -9.53
CA VAL A 254 -11.45 -1.58 -10.53
C VAL A 254 -11.08 -0.14 -10.21
N CYS A 255 -9.81 0.08 -9.90
CA CYS A 255 -9.26 1.41 -9.70
C CYS A 255 -8.77 2.01 -11.02
N HIS A 256 -9.07 3.29 -11.24
CA HIS A 256 -8.71 3.99 -12.47
C HIS A 256 -8.40 5.47 -12.24
N ALA A 257 -7.47 6.04 -13.01
CA ALA A 257 -7.18 7.46 -13.02
C ALA A 257 -7.62 8.04 -14.39
N PRO A 258 -8.74 8.79 -14.47
CA PRO A 258 -9.35 9.21 -15.73
C PRO A 258 -8.43 10.00 -16.66
N GLN A 259 -7.53 10.81 -16.09
CA GLN A 259 -6.58 11.62 -16.88
C GLN A 259 -5.42 10.80 -17.47
N ARG A 260 -5.24 9.53 -17.08
CA ARG A 260 -4.11 8.72 -17.55
C ARG A 260 -4.41 8.06 -18.89
N GLN A 261 -3.64 8.46 -19.90
CA GLN A 261 -3.78 7.94 -21.27
C GLN A 261 -2.88 6.73 -21.56
N HIS A 262 -1.69 6.69 -20.95
CA HIS A 262 -0.68 5.64 -21.17
C HIS A 262 -0.23 5.03 -19.85
N LEU A 263 0.23 3.77 -19.91
CA LEU A 263 0.76 3.07 -18.76
C LEU A 263 1.99 3.80 -18.19
N LEU A 264 2.09 3.83 -16.87
CA LEU A 264 3.21 4.47 -16.17
C LEU A 264 4.54 3.81 -16.57
N GLY A 265 5.48 4.61 -17.08
CA GLY A 265 6.78 4.11 -17.56
C GLY A 265 6.77 3.55 -18.98
N PHE A 266 5.60 3.50 -19.64
CA PHE A 266 5.43 3.02 -21.01
C PHE A 266 4.62 4.05 -21.82
N PRO A 267 5.26 5.16 -22.26
CA PRO A 267 4.55 6.32 -22.82
C PRO A 267 3.83 6.04 -24.15
N THR A 268 4.07 4.90 -24.78
CA THR A 268 3.47 4.48 -26.04
C THR A 268 2.39 3.41 -25.88
N ILE A 269 2.18 2.87 -24.68
CA ILE A 269 1.21 1.81 -24.43
C ILE A 269 -0.03 2.42 -23.76
N PRO A 270 -1.21 2.42 -24.39
CA PRO A 270 -2.41 3.01 -23.82
C PRO A 270 -2.89 2.22 -22.60
N VAL A 271 -3.58 2.91 -21.68
CA VAL A 271 -4.31 2.23 -20.60
C VAL A 271 -5.45 1.37 -21.18
N PRO A 272 -5.74 0.19 -20.60
CA PRO A 272 -6.89 -0.60 -21.01
C PRO A 272 -8.21 0.09 -20.63
N SER A 273 -9.29 -0.26 -21.33
CA SER A 273 -10.64 0.14 -20.91
C SER A 273 -11.03 -0.53 -19.59
N LEU A 274 -11.96 0.09 -18.85
CA LEU A 274 -12.52 -0.49 -17.63
C LEU A 274 -13.17 -1.85 -17.91
N GLU A 275 -13.89 -1.97 -19.02
CA GLU A 275 -14.52 -3.22 -19.47
C GLU A 275 -13.50 -4.33 -19.71
N ALA A 276 -12.36 -4.02 -20.34
CA ALA A 276 -11.29 -4.98 -20.55
C ALA A 276 -10.71 -5.46 -19.21
N VAL A 277 -10.52 -4.56 -18.25
CA VAL A 277 -10.05 -4.93 -16.90
C VAL A 277 -11.06 -5.80 -16.17
N ILE A 278 -12.35 -5.47 -16.23
CA ILE A 278 -13.43 -6.26 -15.62
C ILE A 278 -13.48 -7.66 -16.22
N ALA A 279 -13.48 -7.77 -17.55
CA ALA A 279 -13.55 -9.04 -18.26
C ALA A 279 -12.33 -9.93 -17.95
N GLN A 280 -11.12 -9.38 -18.08
CA GLN A 280 -9.88 -10.13 -17.87
C GLN A 280 -9.75 -10.59 -16.41
N THR A 281 -10.05 -9.72 -15.45
CA THR A 281 -10.01 -10.06 -14.02
C THR A 281 -11.01 -11.17 -13.69
N THR A 282 -12.22 -11.11 -14.26
CA THR A 282 -13.24 -12.15 -14.07
C THR A 282 -12.79 -13.50 -14.64
N VAL A 283 -12.30 -13.50 -15.88
CA VAL A 283 -11.83 -14.74 -16.54
C VAL A 283 -10.69 -15.38 -15.77
N LEU A 284 -9.67 -14.61 -15.40
CA LEU A 284 -8.50 -15.13 -14.70
C LEU A 284 -8.79 -15.50 -13.24
N GLY A 285 -9.67 -14.75 -12.57
CA GLY A 285 -10.05 -15.02 -11.17
C GLY A 285 -10.89 -16.28 -11.01
N ARG A 286 -11.73 -16.62 -12.02
CA ARG A 286 -12.55 -17.83 -12.02
C ARG A 286 -11.77 -19.14 -11.92
N VAL A 287 -10.47 -19.11 -12.22
CA VAL A 287 -9.54 -20.23 -12.01
C VAL A 287 -9.54 -20.68 -10.55
N THR A 288 -9.67 -19.76 -9.59
CA THR A 288 -9.59 -20.06 -8.15
C THR A 288 -10.86 -19.69 -7.37
N ASN A 289 -11.72 -18.84 -7.94
CA ASN A 289 -13.05 -18.56 -7.39
C ASN A 289 -14.08 -18.39 -8.52
N PRO A 290 -14.87 -19.43 -8.86
CA PRO A 290 -15.88 -19.35 -9.92
C PRO A 290 -16.92 -18.24 -9.75
N ALA A 291 -17.15 -17.80 -8.50
CA ALA A 291 -18.15 -16.79 -8.14
C ALA A 291 -17.60 -15.35 -8.11
N ILE A 292 -16.31 -15.13 -8.42
CA ILE A 292 -15.72 -13.80 -8.43
C ILE A 292 -16.52 -12.83 -9.30
N ARG A 293 -16.74 -11.61 -8.81
CA ARG A 293 -17.44 -10.55 -9.53
C ARG A 293 -16.88 -9.15 -9.28
N CYS A 294 -17.03 -8.27 -10.26
CA CYS A 294 -16.82 -6.84 -10.06
C CYS A 294 -17.97 -6.27 -9.23
N VAL A 295 -17.67 -5.41 -8.25
CA VAL A 295 -18.69 -4.74 -7.44
C VAL A 295 -18.63 -3.21 -7.55
N GLY A 296 -17.63 -2.65 -8.22
CA GLY A 296 -17.52 -1.20 -8.35
C GLY A 296 -16.26 -0.69 -9.02
N ILE A 297 -16.27 0.62 -9.27
CA ILE A 297 -15.16 1.38 -9.83
C ILE A 297 -14.74 2.45 -8.82
N ALA A 298 -13.44 2.50 -8.53
CA ALA A 298 -12.83 3.52 -7.67
C ALA A 298 -11.95 4.44 -8.53
N LEU A 299 -12.41 5.67 -8.74
CA LEU A 299 -11.67 6.68 -9.48
C LEU A 299 -10.67 7.39 -8.57
N ASN A 300 -9.53 7.71 -9.14
CA ASN A 300 -8.62 8.70 -8.60
C ASN A 300 -8.77 9.98 -9.40
N THR A 301 -9.54 10.91 -8.85
CA THR A 301 -9.84 12.22 -9.45
C THR A 301 -9.06 13.35 -8.74
N GLY A 302 -7.96 13.03 -8.06
CA GLY A 302 -7.20 14.02 -7.27
C GLY A 302 -6.62 15.18 -8.10
N GLY A 303 -6.42 14.97 -9.41
CA GLY A 303 -6.00 16.01 -10.37
C GLY A 303 -7.15 16.76 -11.05
N MET A 304 -8.40 16.58 -10.60
CA MET A 304 -9.60 17.15 -11.22
C MET A 304 -10.30 18.12 -10.25
N SER A 305 -11.06 19.08 -10.79
CA SER A 305 -11.98 19.88 -9.97
C SER A 305 -13.11 19.01 -9.42
N GLN A 306 -13.86 19.51 -8.43
CA GLN A 306 -15.02 18.79 -7.91
C GLN A 306 -16.07 18.55 -9.00
N GLU A 307 -16.37 19.56 -9.80
CA GLU A 307 -17.36 19.49 -10.88
C GLU A 307 -16.93 18.48 -11.95
N ALA A 308 -15.65 18.48 -12.34
CA ALA A 308 -15.11 17.55 -13.31
C ALA A 308 -15.13 16.10 -12.78
N ALA A 309 -14.81 15.90 -11.51
CA ALA A 309 -14.88 14.58 -10.87
C ALA A 309 -16.32 14.05 -10.80
N ASP A 310 -17.28 14.89 -10.41
CA ASP A 310 -18.70 14.50 -10.32
C ASP A 310 -19.29 14.18 -11.70
N ALA A 311 -18.92 14.96 -12.72
CA ALA A 311 -19.30 14.69 -14.10
C ALA A 311 -18.75 13.33 -14.60
N GLU A 312 -17.48 13.04 -14.33
CA GLU A 312 -16.84 11.77 -14.70
C GLU A 312 -17.47 10.58 -13.99
N ILE A 313 -17.71 10.70 -12.67
CA ILE A 313 -18.40 9.66 -11.88
C ILE A 313 -19.79 9.38 -12.46
N THR A 314 -20.54 10.43 -12.79
CA THR A 314 -21.90 10.32 -13.35
C THR A 314 -21.88 9.66 -14.72
N ALA A 315 -20.97 10.08 -15.61
CA ALA A 315 -20.83 9.53 -16.95
C ALA A 315 -20.47 8.04 -16.92
N LEU A 316 -19.55 7.65 -16.05
CA LEU A 316 -19.15 6.25 -15.89
C LEU A 316 -20.24 5.39 -15.23
N ALA A 317 -20.94 5.93 -14.23
CA ALA A 317 -22.05 5.21 -13.59
C ALA A 317 -23.25 5.00 -14.53
N ALA A 318 -23.44 5.88 -15.52
CA ALA A 318 -24.46 5.68 -16.57
C ALA A 318 -24.05 4.62 -17.60
N ARG A 319 -22.74 4.47 -17.84
CA ARG A 319 -22.18 3.52 -18.83
C ARG A 319 -21.99 2.11 -18.27
N LEU A 320 -21.67 2.00 -16.99
CA LEU A 320 -21.31 0.74 -16.35
C LEU A 320 -22.40 0.30 -15.35
N PRO A 321 -22.70 -1.00 -15.23
CA PRO A 321 -23.71 -1.51 -14.30
C PRO A 321 -23.22 -1.58 -12.84
N PHE A 322 -22.24 -0.74 -12.47
CA PHE A 322 -21.56 -0.79 -11.18
C PHE A 322 -21.54 0.59 -10.52
N PRO A 323 -21.58 0.68 -9.19
CA PRO A 323 -21.25 1.91 -8.48
C PRO A 323 -19.89 2.46 -8.90
N VAL A 324 -19.85 3.75 -9.19
CA VAL A 324 -18.63 4.51 -9.47
C VAL A 324 -18.49 5.59 -8.42
N SER A 325 -17.31 5.72 -7.83
CA SER A 325 -17.02 6.75 -6.83
C SER A 325 -15.55 7.14 -6.85
N ASP A 326 -15.22 8.28 -6.26
CA ASP A 326 -13.87 8.55 -5.76
C ASP A 326 -13.89 8.32 -4.23
N PRO A 327 -13.26 7.23 -3.72
CA PRO A 327 -13.29 6.92 -2.29
C PRO A 327 -12.68 8.00 -1.39
N LEU A 328 -11.83 8.88 -1.93
CA LEU A 328 -11.19 9.94 -1.15
C LEU A 328 -12.04 11.21 -1.08
N ARG A 329 -12.93 11.42 -2.07
CA ARG A 329 -13.95 12.48 -1.99
C ARG A 329 -15.14 12.06 -1.14
N GLY A 330 -15.38 10.75 -1.00
CA GLY A 330 -16.48 10.22 -0.19
C GLY A 330 -17.86 10.55 -0.79
N GLY A 331 -18.82 10.80 0.10
CA GLY A 331 -20.18 11.20 -0.29
C GLY A 331 -21.06 10.05 -0.80
N PRO A 332 -22.25 10.35 -1.35
CA PRO A 332 -23.26 9.34 -1.66
C PRO A 332 -22.82 8.28 -2.68
N SER A 333 -21.90 8.63 -3.59
CA SER A 333 -21.35 7.68 -4.55
C SER A 333 -20.48 6.63 -3.85
N PHE A 334 -19.68 7.04 -2.86
CA PHE A 334 -18.86 6.13 -2.07
C PHE A 334 -19.70 5.26 -1.14
N GLU A 335 -20.76 5.80 -0.54
CA GLU A 335 -21.71 4.98 0.25
C GLU A 335 -22.33 3.86 -0.59
N ARG A 336 -22.72 4.14 -1.85
CA ARG A 336 -23.21 3.10 -2.78
C ARG A 336 -22.15 2.05 -3.11
N LEU A 337 -20.88 2.44 -3.20
CA LEU A 337 -19.78 1.49 -3.40
C LEU A 337 -19.63 0.56 -2.18
N LEU A 338 -19.71 1.11 -0.97
CA LEU A 338 -19.66 0.33 0.27
C LEU A 338 -20.87 -0.61 0.40
N ASP A 339 -22.07 -0.20 -0.03
CA ASP A 339 -23.24 -1.09 -0.07
C ASP A 339 -23.00 -2.31 -0.96
N ALA A 340 -22.39 -2.09 -2.13
CA ALA A 340 -22.06 -3.18 -3.05
C ALA A 340 -20.94 -4.10 -2.53
N CYS A 341 -20.14 -3.65 -1.56
CA CYS A 341 -19.11 -4.48 -0.91
C CYS A 341 -19.68 -5.47 0.11
N VAL A 342 -20.92 -5.27 0.57
CA VAL A 342 -21.56 -6.11 1.60
C VAL A 342 -22.73 -6.93 1.09
N ALA A 343 -23.35 -6.52 -0.02
CA ALA A 343 -24.45 -7.20 -0.70
C ALA A 343 -24.02 -8.53 -1.33
#